data_AF-A0A1Q3AWT8-F1
#
_entry.id   AF-A0A1Q3AWT8-F1
#
_cell.length_a   1.000
_cell.length_b   1.000
_cell.length_c   1.000
_cell.angle_alpha   90.00
_cell.angle_beta   90.00
_cell.angle_gamma   90.00
#
_symmetry.space_group_name_H-M   'P 1'
#
loop_
_entity.id
_entity.type
_entity.pdbx_description
1 polymer ?
#
loop_
_entity_poly.entity_id
_entity_poly.type
_entity_poly.pdbx_seq_one_letter_code
_entity_poly.pdbx_strand_id
1 'polypeptide(L)'
;PISISAPLSITASARSSSVAAFQTLDDSEGVDSQNFTTHTNGSRKASEWKKLNSKELGINSSKIAKAARKVLNGLKKNGYEVYLVGGCVRDLILKRTPKDFDILTSAELPEVKRTFSRCEIVGKRFPICHVHVQNTIVEVSSFSTRRRKFSRDLSYESGGPVGCDEKDYIRLRNCLQRDFTINGLMFDPYAKIVYDYLGGMEDIRKAKVQTVVPANTSFQDDCARILRAIRIAARLGFRFSRETAHSVKNLSRSVLRLDKGRLLMEMNYMLAYGSAEASIRLLWKFGLLDILLPIQAAYFVHHGFRRRDKRSNMLLTLFSNLDKLLAPDRPCHSSLWVGILALHKALCDQPRDPLVVAAFSLAVHNGGDLLEAVNIARRIRRPHEVSFHELLEPQSLDSQTFTDEVMNLHTSVKFALSEMTDESFVSQAMAGWYPQAPFSDLVFIPLALYLRVCRIFECVRGGAEKGFVSKQGRKIDYDSLAIGSLREVRHIFARIVFDTLFPLHITS
;
A
#
# COMPACT_ATOMS: atom_id res chain seq x y z
N PRO A 1 -30.74 -5.11 -17.95
CA PRO A 1 -30.46 -5.90 -19.18
C PRO A 1 -28.98 -5.81 -19.56
N ILE A 2 -28.17 -6.73 -19.06
CA ILE A 2 -26.74 -6.83 -19.41
C ILE A 2 -26.66 -7.69 -20.67
N SER A 3 -26.45 -7.05 -21.83
CA SER A 3 -26.18 -7.75 -23.09
C SER A 3 -24.73 -8.28 -23.06
N ILE A 4 -24.59 -9.60 -23.09
CA ILE A 4 -23.32 -10.32 -23.29
C ILE A 4 -23.51 -11.24 -24.49
N SER A 5 -23.20 -10.72 -25.67
CA SER A 5 -22.94 -11.44 -26.94
C SER A 5 -22.37 -10.37 -27.89
N ALA A 6 -21.35 -10.53 -28.74
CA ALA A 6 -20.59 -11.66 -29.28
C ALA A 6 -19.16 -11.12 -29.64
N PRO A 7 -18.24 -11.94 -30.18
CA PRO A 7 -16.80 -11.68 -30.17
C PRO A 7 -16.36 -10.78 -31.33
N LEU A 8 -15.28 -10.02 -31.17
CA LEU A 8 -14.55 -9.49 -32.33
C LEU A 8 -13.07 -9.27 -32.02
N SER A 9 -12.28 -9.89 -32.88
CA SER A 9 -10.84 -9.78 -33.05
C SER A 9 -10.39 -8.34 -33.21
N ILE A 10 -9.48 -7.90 -32.35
CA ILE A 10 -8.61 -6.78 -32.63
C ILE A 10 -7.18 -7.24 -32.37
N THR A 11 -6.45 -7.42 -33.47
CA THR A 11 -5.01 -7.55 -33.54
C THR A 11 -4.35 -6.33 -32.88
N ALA A 12 -3.92 -6.50 -31.63
CA ALA A 12 -3.00 -5.61 -30.97
C ALA A 12 -1.87 -6.46 -30.39
N SER A 13 -0.66 -6.23 -30.87
CA SER A 13 0.57 -6.90 -30.47
C SER A 13 0.80 -6.73 -28.96
N ALA A 14 0.29 -7.68 -28.18
CA ALA A 14 0.62 -7.85 -26.77
C ALA A 14 1.90 -8.68 -26.70
N ARG A 15 3.05 -8.02 -26.50
CA ARG A 15 4.21 -8.73 -25.96
C ARG A 15 3.86 -9.16 -24.54
N SER A 16 3.62 -10.45 -24.38
CA SER A 16 3.47 -11.11 -23.10
C SER A 16 4.70 -10.84 -22.24
N SER A 17 4.58 -10.00 -21.22
CA SER A 17 5.45 -10.09 -20.06
C SER A 17 4.89 -11.23 -19.21
N SER A 18 5.26 -12.45 -19.60
CA SER A 18 5.11 -13.66 -18.82
C SER A 18 5.59 -13.42 -17.39
N VAL A 19 4.81 -13.92 -16.43
CA VAL A 19 5.17 -14.12 -15.04
C VAL A 19 6.55 -14.78 -15.00
N ALA A 20 7.60 -13.97 -14.78
CA ALA A 20 8.94 -14.49 -14.64
C ALA A 20 9.03 -15.15 -13.26
N ALA A 21 9.20 -16.47 -13.31
CA ALA A 21 9.44 -17.39 -12.23
C ALA A 21 10.21 -16.77 -11.04
N PHE A 22 9.66 -16.98 -9.84
CA PHE A 22 10.40 -16.94 -8.59
C PHE A 22 11.46 -18.05 -8.60
N GLN A 23 12.58 -17.84 -9.29
CA GLN A 23 13.81 -18.60 -9.06
C GLN A 23 14.76 -17.74 -8.23
N THR A 24 14.93 -18.11 -6.97
CA THR A 24 16.16 -17.78 -6.25
C THR A 24 16.58 -19.02 -5.49
N LEU A 25 17.75 -19.50 -5.92
CA LEU A 25 18.58 -20.59 -5.41
C LEU A 25 18.46 -20.84 -3.92
N ASP A 26 18.44 -22.13 -3.60
CA ASP A 26 18.67 -22.69 -2.28
C ASP A 26 19.91 -22.07 -1.63
N ASP A 27 19.77 -21.77 -0.34
CA ASP A 27 20.86 -21.92 0.61
C ASP A 27 20.23 -22.52 1.87
N SER A 28 20.19 -23.84 1.89
CA SER A 28 20.17 -24.65 3.10
C SER A 28 21.57 -24.62 3.70
N GLU A 29 21.81 -23.82 4.73
CA GLU A 29 22.87 -24.11 5.68
C GLU A 29 22.36 -23.94 7.10
N GLY A 30 22.73 -24.94 7.89
CA GLY A 30 22.19 -25.26 9.19
C GLY A 30 22.50 -24.22 10.25
N VAL A 31 21.72 -24.33 11.31
CA VAL A 31 21.99 -23.70 12.59
C VAL A 31 23.26 -24.32 13.14
N ASP A 32 24.35 -23.56 13.20
CA ASP A 32 25.44 -23.85 14.11
C ASP A 32 25.78 -22.64 14.98
N SER A 33 25.85 -22.96 16.26
CA SER A 33 25.93 -22.02 17.37
C SER A 33 27.39 -21.93 17.80
N GLN A 34 28.16 -20.95 17.32
CA GLN A 34 29.49 -20.68 17.88
C GLN A 34 29.83 -19.18 17.93
N ASN A 35 29.98 -18.71 19.17
CA ASN A 35 30.88 -17.65 19.67
C ASN A 35 30.99 -16.33 18.90
N PHE A 36 30.32 -15.30 19.46
CA PHE A 36 30.63 -13.90 19.21
C PHE A 36 32.03 -13.56 19.75
N THR A 37 33.03 -13.51 18.88
CA THR A 37 34.24 -12.72 19.10
C THR A 37 34.30 -11.58 18.09
N THR A 38 34.55 -10.40 18.63
CA THR A 38 34.67 -9.11 17.98
C THR A 38 35.76 -9.10 16.90
N HIS A 39 35.37 -8.99 15.63
CA HIS A 39 36.23 -8.47 14.57
C HIS A 39 35.55 -7.29 13.87
N THR A 40 35.89 -6.11 14.37
CA THR A 40 35.80 -4.83 13.68
C THR A 40 36.85 -4.79 12.56
N ASN A 41 36.43 -4.83 11.30
CA ASN A 41 36.97 -4.04 10.18
C ASN A 41 36.48 -4.62 8.84
N GLY A 42 35.32 -4.14 8.40
CA GLY A 42 34.92 -4.16 7.00
C GLY A 42 34.68 -2.73 6.58
N SER A 43 35.70 -2.05 6.07
CA SER A 43 35.52 -0.73 5.46
C SER A 43 34.52 -0.89 4.31
N ARG A 44 33.30 -0.36 4.48
CA ARG A 44 32.40 -0.18 3.34
C ARG A 44 33.14 0.74 2.38
N LYS A 45 33.59 0.22 1.22
CA LYS A 45 34.03 1.06 0.10
C LYS A 45 32.94 2.12 -0.09
N ALA A 46 33.26 3.38 0.23
CA ALA A 46 32.33 4.48 0.05
C ALA A 46 31.95 4.47 -1.43
N SER A 47 30.66 4.26 -1.71
CA SER A 47 30.19 4.34 -3.09
C SER A 47 30.53 5.73 -3.61
N GLU A 48 31.35 5.78 -4.66
CA GLU A 48 31.67 7.03 -5.35
C GLU A 48 30.37 7.74 -5.71
N TRP A 49 30.29 9.02 -5.38
CA TRP A 49 29.12 9.85 -5.67
C TRP A 49 28.93 9.98 -7.18
N LYS A 50 27.69 9.86 -7.64
CA LYS A 50 27.37 9.83 -9.08
C LYS A 50 26.46 10.99 -9.46
N LYS A 51 26.83 11.68 -10.53
CA LYS A 51 25.98 12.63 -11.26
C LYS A 51 25.62 11.97 -12.59
N LEU A 52 24.34 11.65 -12.76
CA LEU A 52 23.84 10.88 -13.89
C LEU A 52 22.98 11.76 -14.79
N ASN A 53 23.09 11.58 -16.10
CA ASN A 53 22.24 12.31 -17.05
C ASN A 53 20.82 11.74 -17.02
N SER A 54 19.83 12.60 -16.79
CA SER A 54 18.41 12.21 -16.74
C SER A 54 17.90 11.56 -18.03
N LYS A 55 18.48 11.91 -19.19
CA LYS A 55 18.12 11.31 -20.50
C LYS A 55 18.52 9.84 -20.58
N GLU A 56 19.69 9.49 -20.07
CA GLU A 56 20.17 8.09 -19.99
C GLU A 56 19.28 7.24 -19.08
N LEU A 57 18.71 7.86 -18.05
CA LEU A 57 17.75 7.25 -17.12
C LEU A 57 16.32 7.24 -17.66
N GLY A 58 16.06 7.77 -18.86
CA GLY A 58 14.73 7.83 -19.47
C GLY A 58 13.74 8.75 -18.74
N ILE A 59 14.25 9.74 -17.99
CA ILE A 59 13.46 10.75 -17.30
C ILE A 59 13.28 11.95 -18.24
N ASN A 60 12.03 12.25 -18.57
CA ASN A 60 11.66 13.40 -19.38
C ASN A 60 10.77 14.35 -18.58
N SER A 61 10.89 15.65 -18.82
CA SER A 61 10.07 16.68 -18.14
C SER A 61 8.56 16.50 -18.36
N SER A 62 8.14 15.81 -19.44
CA SER A 62 6.74 15.46 -19.69
C SER A 62 6.15 14.48 -18.67
N LYS A 63 6.99 13.66 -18.03
CA LYS A 63 6.58 12.74 -16.96
C LYS A 63 6.34 13.44 -15.62
N ILE A 64 6.74 14.70 -15.49
CA ILE A 64 6.50 15.51 -14.29
C ILE A 64 5.10 16.12 -14.38
N ALA A 65 4.28 15.90 -13.34
CA ALA A 65 2.93 16.43 -13.27
C ALA A 65 2.90 17.95 -13.54
N LYS A 66 1.86 18.42 -14.23
CA LYS A 66 1.69 19.85 -14.59
C LYS A 66 1.74 20.75 -13.34
N ALA A 67 1.12 20.31 -12.24
CA ALA A 67 1.13 21.00 -10.96
C ALA A 67 2.56 21.15 -10.39
N ALA A 68 3.30 20.04 -10.30
CA ALA A 68 4.69 20.05 -9.84
C ALA A 68 5.59 20.93 -10.73
N ARG A 69 5.41 20.90 -12.06
CA ARG A 69 6.13 21.79 -12.98
C ARG A 69 5.83 23.27 -12.73
N LYS A 70 4.58 23.64 -12.43
CA LYS A 70 4.24 25.03 -12.07
C LYS A 70 5.00 25.49 -10.82
N VAL A 71 5.05 24.65 -9.79
CA VAL A 71 5.77 24.97 -8.54
C VAL A 71 7.28 25.05 -8.77
N LEU A 72 7.86 24.06 -9.47
CA LEU A 72 9.27 24.08 -9.85
C LEU A 72 9.64 25.35 -10.61
N ASN A 73 8.82 25.75 -11.60
CA ASN A 73 9.07 26.95 -12.42
C ASN A 73 8.92 28.23 -11.60
N GLY A 74 7.93 28.30 -10.69
CA GLY A 74 7.72 29.47 -9.84
C GLY A 74 8.91 29.74 -8.93
N LEU A 75 9.40 28.71 -8.24
CA LEU A 75 10.58 28.83 -7.38
C LEU A 75 11.86 29.13 -8.18
N LYS A 76 12.05 28.47 -9.33
CA LYS A 76 13.24 28.68 -10.16
C LYS A 76 13.31 30.12 -10.71
N LYS A 77 12.17 30.71 -11.09
CA LYS A 77 12.09 32.11 -11.56
C LYS A 77 12.50 33.12 -10.49
N ASN A 78 12.28 32.80 -9.21
CA ASN A 78 12.70 33.62 -8.08
C ASN A 78 14.16 33.36 -7.65
N GLY A 79 14.95 32.64 -8.46
CA GLY A 79 16.37 32.40 -8.22
C GLY A 79 16.69 31.22 -7.29
N TYR A 80 15.69 30.49 -6.81
CA TYR A 80 15.90 29.37 -5.91
C TYR A 80 16.36 28.09 -6.64
N GLU A 81 17.16 27.28 -5.95
CA GLU A 81 17.44 25.92 -6.37
C GLU A 81 16.25 25.02 -6.04
N VAL A 82 15.96 24.07 -6.92
CA VAL A 82 14.84 23.15 -6.76
C VAL A 82 15.20 21.77 -7.27
N TYR A 83 14.76 20.76 -6.53
CA TYR A 83 15.03 19.36 -6.81
C TYR A 83 13.74 18.56 -6.60
N LEU A 84 13.47 17.62 -7.49
CA LEU A 84 12.56 16.51 -7.18
C LEU A 84 13.32 15.50 -6.31
N VAL A 85 12.68 14.96 -5.28
CA VAL A 85 13.34 14.09 -4.31
C VAL A 85 12.46 12.92 -3.89
N GLY A 86 13.06 11.88 -3.31
CA GLY A 86 12.29 10.82 -2.68
C GLY A 86 11.70 9.80 -3.66
N GLY A 87 10.50 9.34 -3.35
CA GLY A 87 9.84 8.26 -4.07
C GLY A 87 9.56 8.59 -5.54
N CYS A 88 9.33 9.88 -5.85
CA CYS A 88 9.03 10.31 -7.21
C CYS A 88 10.22 10.12 -8.16
N VAL A 89 11.45 10.40 -7.71
CA VAL A 89 12.66 10.23 -8.52
C VAL A 89 12.90 8.75 -8.81
N ARG A 90 12.82 7.91 -7.78
CA ARG A 90 12.91 6.45 -7.93
C ARG A 90 11.88 5.91 -8.93
N ASP A 91 10.63 6.33 -8.81
CA ASP A 91 9.55 5.83 -9.65
C ASP A 91 9.74 6.26 -11.11
N LEU A 92 10.19 7.50 -11.34
CA LEU A 92 10.56 7.98 -12.68
C LEU A 92 11.69 7.14 -13.31
N ILE A 93 12.73 6.81 -12.54
CA ILE A 93 13.85 5.96 -12.97
C ILE A 93 13.38 4.55 -13.31
N LEU A 94 12.48 3.99 -12.50
CA LEU A 94 11.84 2.69 -12.74
C LEU A 94 10.79 2.72 -13.84
N LYS A 95 10.58 3.86 -14.51
CA LYS A 95 9.54 4.08 -15.53
C LYS A 95 8.13 3.78 -15.01
N ARG A 96 7.89 3.96 -13.72
CA ARG A 96 6.59 3.83 -13.07
C ARG A 96 5.97 5.21 -12.83
N THR A 97 4.65 5.25 -12.62
CA THR A 97 3.94 6.47 -12.26
C THR A 97 4.20 6.81 -10.78
N PRO A 98 4.75 7.99 -10.47
CA PRO A 98 4.85 8.45 -9.08
C PRO A 98 3.46 8.68 -8.47
N LYS A 99 3.32 8.40 -7.17
CA LYS A 99 2.12 8.75 -6.40
C LYS A 99 1.97 10.27 -6.25
N ASP A 100 3.07 10.91 -5.87
CA ASP A 100 3.20 12.32 -5.55
C ASP A 100 4.55 12.84 -6.08
N PHE A 101 4.71 14.16 -6.11
CA PHE A 101 5.95 14.82 -6.49
C PHE A 101 6.39 15.75 -5.37
N ASP A 102 7.43 15.34 -4.64
CA ASP A 102 8.00 16.12 -3.56
C ASP A 102 9.11 17.02 -4.10
N ILE A 103 9.04 18.31 -3.75
CA ILE A 103 10.04 19.31 -4.15
C ILE A 103 10.87 19.69 -2.93
N LEU A 104 12.19 19.72 -3.11
CA LEU A 104 13.14 20.28 -2.16
C LEU A 104 13.71 21.57 -2.76
N THR A 105 13.82 22.63 -1.96
CA THR A 105 14.32 23.93 -2.43
C THR A 105 15.29 24.59 -1.47
N SER A 106 16.13 25.49 -2.01
CA SER A 106 16.95 26.41 -1.22
C SER A 106 16.16 27.54 -0.57
N ALA A 107 14.92 27.80 -1.02
CA ALA A 107 14.04 28.76 -0.37
C ALA A 107 13.68 28.33 1.05
N GLU A 108 13.58 29.29 1.98
CA GLU A 108 12.99 29.06 3.28
C GLU A 108 11.46 28.96 3.17
N LEU A 109 10.81 28.23 4.08
CA LEU A 109 9.35 28.01 4.00
C LEU A 109 8.52 29.31 3.93
N PRO A 110 8.85 30.40 4.66
CA PRO A 110 8.17 31.68 4.50
C PRO A 110 8.33 32.27 3.09
N GLU A 111 9.46 32.04 2.41
CA GLU A 111 9.72 32.52 1.05
C GLU A 111 8.93 31.73 0.01
N VAL A 112 8.81 30.41 0.21
CA VAL A 112 7.90 29.56 -0.57
C VAL A 112 6.47 30.08 -0.44
N LYS A 113 6.03 30.40 0.79
CA LYS A 113 4.71 30.96 1.04
C LYS A 113 4.49 32.34 0.38
N ARG A 114 5.52 33.19 0.30
CA ARG A 114 5.45 34.46 -0.46
C ARG A 114 5.38 34.24 -1.97
N THR A 115 6.02 33.17 -2.46
CA THR A 115 6.03 32.85 -3.90
C THR A 115 4.68 32.35 -4.40
N PHE A 116 3.90 31.65 -3.56
CA PHE A 116 2.62 31.07 -3.96
C PHE A 116 1.48 31.53 -3.06
N SER A 117 0.49 32.24 -3.64
CA SER A 117 -0.66 32.78 -2.91
C SER A 117 -1.49 31.73 -2.17
N ARG A 118 -1.61 30.52 -2.73
CA ARG A 118 -2.29 29.38 -2.10
C ARG A 118 -1.29 28.38 -1.53
N CYS A 119 -0.60 28.78 -0.47
CA CYS A 119 0.39 27.97 0.22
C CYS A 119 0.16 27.99 1.74
N GLU A 120 0.17 26.81 2.35
CA GLU A 120 0.11 26.64 3.80
C GLU A 120 1.36 25.92 4.30
N ILE A 121 1.83 26.29 5.49
CA ILE A 121 2.92 25.56 6.17
C ILE A 121 2.26 24.59 7.14
N VAL A 122 2.53 23.30 6.97
CA VAL A 122 1.96 22.22 7.79
C VAL A 122 3.07 21.45 8.51
N GLY A 123 2.69 20.78 9.59
CA GLY A 123 3.59 19.94 10.37
C GLY A 123 4.36 20.70 11.45
N LYS A 124 4.23 20.25 12.71
CA LYS A 124 4.93 20.87 13.86
C LYS A 124 6.40 20.45 13.94
N ARG A 125 6.67 19.14 13.78
CA ARG A 125 8.02 18.57 13.91
C ARG A 125 8.85 18.68 12.61
N PHE A 126 8.18 18.55 11.47
CA PHE A 126 8.78 18.62 10.15
C PHE A 126 7.97 19.58 9.30
N PRO A 127 8.20 20.91 9.43
CA PRO A 127 7.40 21.89 8.72
C PRO A 127 7.68 21.82 7.22
N ILE A 128 6.62 21.64 6.43
CA ILE A 128 6.66 21.64 4.96
C ILE A 128 5.58 22.57 4.42
N CYS A 129 5.75 23.04 3.20
CA CYS A 129 4.74 23.81 2.49
C CYS A 129 3.85 22.89 1.65
N HIS A 130 2.53 23.01 1.81
CA HIS A 130 1.56 22.51 0.84
C HIS A 130 1.19 23.62 -0.12
N VAL A 131 1.62 23.50 -1.38
CA VAL A 131 1.27 24.45 -2.44
C VAL A 131 0.08 23.90 -3.22
N HIS A 132 -1.05 24.60 -3.17
CA HIS A 132 -2.27 24.21 -3.88
C HIS A 132 -2.23 24.71 -5.31
N VAL A 133 -2.17 23.78 -6.27
CA VAL A 133 -2.24 24.07 -7.69
C VAL A 133 -3.46 23.38 -8.27
N GLN A 134 -4.50 24.17 -8.57
CA GLN A 134 -5.82 23.65 -8.98
C GLN A 134 -6.38 22.68 -7.92
N ASN A 135 -6.58 21.41 -8.27
CA ASN A 135 -7.10 20.38 -7.38
C ASN A 135 -5.99 19.45 -6.83
N THR A 136 -4.72 19.83 -7.00
CA THR A 136 -3.56 19.03 -6.57
C THR A 136 -2.75 19.80 -5.54
N ILE A 137 -2.27 19.09 -4.53
CA ILE A 137 -1.34 19.60 -3.53
C ILE A 137 0.07 19.14 -3.92
N VAL A 138 1.02 20.05 -3.92
CA VAL A 138 2.44 19.75 -4.13
C VAL A 138 3.19 20.05 -2.83
N GLU A 139 3.88 19.06 -2.30
CA GLU A 139 4.69 19.20 -1.11
C GLU A 139 6.04 19.85 -1.45
N VAL A 140 6.37 20.93 -0.73
CA VAL A 140 7.63 21.66 -0.87
C VAL A 140 8.32 21.72 0.48
N SER A 141 9.56 21.24 0.53
CA SER A 141 10.42 21.24 1.71
C SER A 141 11.66 22.11 1.47
N SER A 142 12.24 22.65 2.54
CA SER A 142 13.48 23.42 2.48
C SER A 142 14.65 22.58 2.98
N PHE A 143 15.87 22.85 2.50
CA PHE A 143 17.09 22.28 3.09
C PHE A 143 17.23 22.61 4.59
N SER A 144 16.66 23.73 5.04
CA SER A 144 16.72 24.19 6.43
C SER A 144 15.72 23.50 7.37
N THR A 145 14.66 22.89 6.83
CA THR A 145 13.55 22.28 7.60
C THR A 145 14.01 21.25 8.65
N ARG A 146 15.14 20.58 8.44
CA ARG A 146 15.62 19.47 9.29
C ARG A 146 16.92 19.76 10.03
N ARG A 147 17.26 21.03 10.30
CA ARG A 147 18.53 21.41 10.96
C ARG A 147 18.68 21.01 12.46
N ARG A 148 17.78 20.23 13.09
CA ARG A 148 17.92 19.90 14.53
C ARG A 148 18.44 18.49 14.83
N LYS A 149 19.47 18.47 15.71
CA LYS A 149 20.14 17.36 16.43
C LYS A 149 21.03 16.39 15.63
N PHE A 150 21.88 16.91 14.73
CA PHE A 150 23.26 16.41 14.70
C PHE A 150 24.12 17.45 15.39
N SER A 151 24.02 17.48 16.72
CA SER A 151 24.96 18.18 17.58
C SER A 151 26.23 17.34 17.69
N ARG A 152 27.32 17.89 17.15
CA ARG A 152 28.73 17.74 17.56
C ARG A 152 29.60 16.53 17.17
N ASP A 153 29.11 15.38 16.71
CA ASP A 153 30.02 14.23 16.46
C ASP A 153 30.21 13.77 15.01
N LEU A 154 29.74 14.55 14.02
CA LEU A 154 30.17 14.38 12.63
C LEU A 154 30.86 15.67 12.16
N SER A 155 31.91 16.08 12.87
CA SER A 155 33.06 16.66 12.18
C SER A 155 33.62 15.54 11.30
N TYR A 156 33.02 15.35 10.13
CA TYR A 156 33.75 14.69 9.05
C TYR A 156 34.93 15.61 8.80
N GLU A 157 36.09 15.19 9.29
CA GLU A 157 37.37 15.82 9.03
C GLU A 157 37.41 16.24 7.56
N SER A 158 37.87 17.47 7.33
CA SER A 158 38.09 18.07 6.01
C SER A 158 38.51 17.04 4.98
N GLY A 159 37.53 16.57 4.19
CA GLY A 159 37.71 15.38 3.37
C GLY A 159 36.40 14.86 2.82
N GLY A 160 35.50 15.74 2.39
CA GLY A 160 34.48 15.32 1.43
C GLY A 160 35.18 14.65 0.22
N PRO A 161 34.53 13.71 -0.48
CA PRO A 161 35.07 13.14 -1.71
C PRO A 161 35.60 14.24 -2.62
N VAL A 162 36.75 13.96 -3.24
CA VAL A 162 37.49 14.89 -4.09
C VAL A 162 36.53 15.57 -5.07
N GLY A 163 36.41 16.90 -5.03
CA GLY A 163 35.50 17.69 -5.88
C GLY A 163 34.13 18.05 -5.29
N CYS A 164 33.90 17.85 -3.99
CA CYS A 164 32.67 18.27 -3.29
C CYS A 164 32.60 19.80 -3.13
N ASP A 165 31.62 20.44 -3.78
CA ASP A 165 31.27 21.84 -3.52
C ASP A 165 30.33 21.97 -2.30
N GLU A 166 30.17 23.20 -1.78
CA GLU A 166 29.28 23.46 -0.64
C GLU A 166 27.84 22.99 -0.90
N LYS A 167 27.40 23.07 -2.17
CA LYS A 167 26.05 22.66 -2.58
C LYS A 167 25.87 21.15 -2.52
N ASP A 168 26.86 20.39 -2.96
CA ASP A 168 26.92 18.93 -2.89
C ASP A 168 26.92 18.48 -1.43
N TYR A 169 27.62 19.19 -0.54
CA TYR A 169 27.55 18.94 0.90
C TYR A 169 26.13 19.13 1.48
N ILE A 170 25.45 20.22 1.11
CA ILE A 170 24.07 20.50 1.55
C ILE A 170 23.11 19.40 1.04
N ARG A 171 23.23 19.00 -0.23
CA ARG A 171 22.44 17.93 -0.84
C ARG A 171 22.68 16.58 -0.16
N LEU A 172 23.94 16.21 0.06
CA LEU A 172 24.31 14.99 0.77
C LEU A 172 23.69 14.96 2.18
N ARG A 173 23.78 16.06 2.93
CA ARG A 173 23.22 16.14 4.28
C ARG A 173 21.71 15.91 4.30
N ASN A 174 20.98 16.41 3.29
CA ASN A 174 19.55 16.10 3.14
C ASN A 174 19.33 14.60 2.86
N CYS A 175 20.13 14.01 1.98
CA CYS A 175 20.03 12.60 1.62
C CYS A 175 20.27 11.68 2.83
N LEU A 176 21.28 11.99 3.67
CA LEU A 176 21.64 11.22 4.86
C LEU A 176 20.51 11.10 5.89
N GLN A 177 19.56 12.05 5.90
CA GLN A 177 18.42 12.06 6.82
C GLN A 177 17.20 11.27 6.30
N ARG A 178 17.31 10.64 5.13
CA ARG A 178 16.23 9.87 4.52
C ARG A 178 16.20 8.44 5.02
N ASP A 179 15.07 7.78 4.78
CA ASP A 179 14.81 6.44 5.28
C ASP A 179 15.61 5.37 4.51
N PHE A 180 15.55 5.39 3.18
CA PHE A 180 16.15 4.39 2.30
C PHE A 180 17.02 5.03 1.23
N THR A 181 18.09 4.32 0.84
CA THR A 181 19.05 4.73 -0.21
C THR A 181 18.35 5.08 -1.52
N ILE A 182 17.40 4.24 -1.95
CA ILE A 182 16.61 4.44 -3.16
C ILE A 182 15.69 5.67 -3.11
N ASN A 183 15.33 6.15 -1.92
CA ASN A 183 14.59 7.41 -1.73
C ASN A 183 15.55 8.60 -1.52
N GLY A 184 16.85 8.35 -1.47
CA GLY A 184 17.91 9.34 -1.35
C GLY A 184 18.30 10.01 -2.67
N LEU A 185 17.68 9.62 -3.79
CA LEU A 185 17.96 10.20 -5.10
C LEU A 185 17.35 11.59 -5.23
N MET A 186 18.12 12.51 -5.81
CA MET A 186 17.69 13.88 -6.09
C MET A 186 17.79 14.16 -7.59
N PHE A 187 16.77 14.80 -8.16
CA PHE A 187 16.74 15.13 -9.58
C PHE A 187 16.56 16.64 -9.77
N ASP A 188 17.51 17.27 -10.47
CA ASP A 188 17.38 18.64 -10.97
C ASP A 188 16.82 18.61 -12.41
N PRO A 189 15.56 19.03 -12.61
CA PRO A 189 14.91 19.02 -13.92
C PRO A 189 15.46 20.07 -14.89
N TYR A 190 16.19 21.08 -14.41
CA TYR A 190 16.77 22.15 -15.23
C TYR A 190 18.20 21.81 -15.65
N ALA A 191 19.02 21.33 -14.71
CA ALA A 191 20.35 20.82 -15.02
C ALA A 191 20.29 19.46 -15.75
N LYS A 192 19.15 18.76 -15.70
CA LYS A 192 18.94 17.42 -16.26
C LYS A 192 19.86 16.37 -15.61
N ILE A 193 20.17 16.55 -14.33
CA ILE A 193 21.10 15.71 -13.55
C ILE A 193 20.34 15.02 -12.42
N VAL A 194 20.58 13.71 -12.27
CA VAL A 194 20.22 12.94 -11.07
C VAL A 194 21.46 12.76 -10.21
N TYR A 195 21.37 13.16 -8.96
CA TYR A 195 22.41 13.00 -7.95
C TYR A 195 22.15 11.75 -7.13
N ASP A 196 23.15 10.87 -7.06
CA ASP A 196 23.18 9.70 -6.19
C ASP A 196 24.42 9.75 -5.28
N TYR A 197 24.19 10.15 -4.03
CA TYR A 197 25.23 10.22 -3.01
C TYR A 197 25.31 8.96 -2.14
N LEU A 198 24.31 8.07 -2.22
CA LEU A 198 24.11 6.98 -1.25
C LEU A 198 24.14 5.59 -1.88
N GLY A 199 24.35 5.49 -3.20
CA GLY A 199 24.30 4.22 -3.94
C GLY A 199 22.87 3.75 -4.24
N GLY A 200 21.89 4.65 -4.23
CA GLY A 200 20.48 4.32 -4.49
C GLY A 200 20.25 3.71 -5.88
N MET A 201 21.05 4.08 -6.88
CA MET A 201 20.97 3.50 -8.22
C MET A 201 21.40 2.03 -8.25
N GLU A 202 22.40 1.67 -7.46
CA GLU A 202 22.84 0.29 -7.36
C GLU A 202 21.81 -0.58 -6.65
N ASP A 203 21.20 -0.06 -5.58
CA ASP A 203 20.12 -0.75 -4.87
C ASP A 203 18.86 -0.90 -5.73
N ILE A 204 18.52 0.08 -6.57
CA ILE A 204 17.47 -0.05 -7.59
C ILE A 204 17.80 -1.19 -8.56
N ARG A 205 19.03 -1.23 -9.08
CA ARG A 205 19.48 -2.27 -10.02
C ARG A 205 19.46 -3.66 -9.39
N LYS A 206 19.81 -3.76 -8.10
CA LYS A 206 19.78 -5.01 -7.32
C LYS A 206 18.39 -5.34 -6.76
N ALA A 207 17.36 -4.52 -7.05
CA ALA A 207 16.01 -4.64 -6.51
C ALA A 207 15.99 -4.81 -4.99
N LYS A 208 16.73 -3.94 -4.28
CA LYS A 208 17.01 -4.06 -2.85
C LYS A 208 16.50 -2.85 -2.07
N VAL A 209 15.81 -3.10 -0.95
CA VAL A 209 15.48 -2.06 0.02
C VAL A 209 16.54 -2.05 1.11
N GLN A 210 17.25 -0.92 1.21
CA GLN A 210 18.32 -0.70 2.17
C GLN A 210 18.16 0.67 2.83
N THR A 211 18.35 0.72 4.15
CA THR A 211 18.32 1.95 4.92
C THR A 211 19.59 2.78 4.69
N VAL A 212 19.48 4.10 4.81
CA VAL A 212 20.64 5.00 4.63
C VAL A 212 21.67 4.80 5.74
N VAL A 213 21.21 4.75 6.99
CA VAL A 213 21.99 4.38 8.18
C VAL A 213 21.72 2.92 8.56
N PRO A 214 22.50 2.30 9.46
CA PRO A 214 22.24 0.93 9.91
C PRO A 214 20.78 0.71 10.33
N ALA A 215 20.20 -0.42 9.93
CA ALA A 215 18.75 -0.63 9.97
C ALA A 215 18.20 -0.59 11.40
N ASN A 216 18.95 -1.12 12.37
CA ASN A 216 18.61 -1.09 13.79
C ASN A 216 18.43 0.35 14.30
N THR A 217 19.43 1.22 14.07
CA THR A 217 19.38 2.63 14.45
C THR A 217 18.25 3.36 13.74
N SER A 218 18.12 3.17 12.42
CA SER A 218 17.09 3.82 11.61
C SER A 218 15.68 3.54 12.11
N PHE A 219 15.40 2.29 12.50
CA PHE A 219 14.07 1.87 12.96
C PHE A 219 13.81 2.21 14.43
N GLN A 220 14.86 2.36 15.25
CA GLN A 220 14.73 2.89 16.60
C GLN A 220 14.38 4.37 16.59
N ASP A 221 14.99 5.14 15.68
CA ASP A 221 14.71 6.58 15.51
C ASP A 221 13.28 6.84 15.04
N ASP A 222 12.79 6.06 14.07
CA ASP A 222 11.43 6.15 13.55
C ASP A 222 10.90 4.76 13.17
N CYS A 223 10.08 4.17 14.05
CA CYS A 223 9.50 2.85 13.85
C CYS A 223 8.56 2.77 12.64
N ALA A 224 8.01 3.90 12.17
CA ALA A 224 7.20 3.90 10.96
C ALA A 224 8.03 3.51 9.72
N ARG A 225 9.36 3.64 9.78
CA ARG A 225 10.25 3.15 8.71
C ARG A 225 10.17 1.64 8.51
N ILE A 226 9.79 0.86 9.53
CA ILE A 226 9.56 -0.59 9.38
C ILE A 226 8.39 -0.83 8.42
N LEU A 227 7.26 -0.17 8.66
CA LEU A 227 6.07 -0.26 7.80
C LEU A 227 6.35 0.31 6.41
N ARG A 228 7.08 1.43 6.31
CA ARG A 228 7.51 2.00 5.02
C ARG A 228 8.41 1.04 4.26
N ALA A 229 9.30 0.29 4.91
CA ALA A 229 10.16 -0.71 4.28
C ALA A 229 9.31 -1.82 3.65
N ILE A 230 8.34 -2.36 4.40
CA ILE A 230 7.37 -3.37 3.92
C ILE A 230 6.60 -2.85 2.71
N ARG A 231 6.02 -1.66 2.82
CA ARG A 231 5.28 -1.01 1.74
C ARG A 231 6.12 -0.86 0.48
N ILE A 232 7.34 -0.34 0.60
CA ILE A 232 8.23 -0.13 -0.55
C ILE A 232 8.62 -1.47 -1.17
N ALA A 233 8.97 -2.47 -0.37
CA ALA A 233 9.31 -3.81 -0.84
C ALA A 233 8.13 -4.46 -1.58
N ALA A 234 6.92 -4.41 -1.01
CA ALA A 234 5.69 -4.93 -1.62
C ALA A 234 5.41 -4.27 -2.97
N ARG A 235 5.36 -2.94 -3.00
CA ARG A 235 4.99 -2.18 -4.19
C ARG A 235 6.01 -2.31 -5.31
N LEU A 236 7.30 -2.39 -4.98
CA LEU A 236 8.37 -2.46 -5.98
C LEU A 236 8.73 -3.89 -6.39
N GLY A 237 8.38 -4.89 -5.58
CA GLY A 237 8.88 -6.26 -5.70
C GLY A 237 10.35 -6.39 -5.26
N PHE A 238 10.81 -5.50 -4.38
CA PHE A 238 12.20 -5.47 -3.93
C PHE A 238 12.40 -6.38 -2.71
N ARG A 239 13.61 -6.93 -2.58
CA ARG A 239 14.02 -7.75 -1.43
C ARG A 239 14.70 -6.89 -0.38
N PHE A 240 14.62 -7.29 0.88
CA PHE A 240 15.42 -6.66 1.94
C PHE A 240 16.85 -7.15 1.91
N SER A 241 17.78 -6.29 2.32
CA SER A 241 19.11 -6.72 2.76
C SER A 241 19.02 -7.68 3.95
N ARG A 242 20.03 -8.52 4.17
CA ARG A 242 20.08 -9.43 5.34
C ARG A 242 19.98 -8.65 6.66
N GLU A 243 20.71 -7.54 6.77
CA GLU A 243 20.67 -6.62 7.92
C GLU A 243 19.26 -6.04 8.13
N THR A 244 18.67 -5.47 7.06
CA THR A 244 17.33 -4.86 7.10
C THR A 244 16.26 -5.88 7.46
N ALA A 245 16.29 -7.07 6.86
CA ALA A 245 15.35 -8.15 7.15
C ALA A 245 15.42 -8.59 8.63
N HIS A 246 16.64 -8.70 9.17
CA HIS A 246 16.86 -9.05 10.58
C HIS A 246 16.31 -7.95 11.50
N SER A 247 16.63 -6.68 11.24
CA SER A 247 16.12 -5.56 12.04
C SER A 247 14.60 -5.40 11.96
N VAL A 248 13.98 -5.59 10.80
CA VAL A 248 12.52 -5.58 10.64
C VAL A 248 11.86 -6.63 11.53
N LYS A 249 12.41 -7.85 11.57
CA LYS A 249 11.88 -8.93 12.40
C LYS A 249 12.03 -8.63 13.89
N ASN A 250 13.23 -8.26 14.33
CA ASN A 250 13.54 -8.06 15.75
C ASN A 250 12.83 -6.85 16.34
N LEU A 251 12.64 -5.78 15.56
CA LEU A 251 12.00 -4.54 16.00
C LEU A 251 10.52 -4.46 15.62
N SER A 252 9.92 -5.54 15.10
CA SER A 252 8.51 -5.57 14.67
C SER A 252 7.54 -5.01 15.72
N ARG A 253 7.71 -5.41 17.00
CA ARG A 253 6.88 -4.92 18.12
C ARG A 253 7.01 -3.41 18.39
N SER A 254 8.09 -2.76 17.97
CA SER A 254 8.26 -1.31 18.17
C SER A 254 7.24 -0.47 17.40
N VAL A 255 6.58 -1.06 16.40
CA VAL A 255 5.47 -0.45 15.65
C VAL A 255 4.28 -0.09 16.56
N LEU A 256 4.09 -0.79 17.69
CA LEU A 256 3.07 -0.46 18.69
C LEU A 256 3.27 0.92 19.35
N ARG A 257 4.46 1.53 19.23
CA ARG A 257 4.71 2.90 19.70
C ARG A 257 4.13 3.99 18.80
N LEU A 258 3.68 3.62 17.60
CA LEU A 258 3.07 4.56 16.66
C LEU A 258 1.63 4.87 17.08
N ASP A 259 1.19 6.11 16.87
CA ASP A 259 -0.21 6.46 17.07
C ASP A 259 -1.12 5.72 16.07
N LYS A 260 -2.38 5.47 16.47
CA LYS A 260 -3.38 4.77 15.66
C LYS A 260 -3.57 5.43 14.28
N GLY A 261 -3.45 6.75 14.17
CA GLY A 261 -3.54 7.50 12.91
C GLY A 261 -2.38 7.20 11.96
N ARG A 262 -1.14 7.16 12.48
CA ARG A 262 0.04 6.80 11.69
C ARG A 262 0.00 5.33 11.24
N LEU A 263 -0.46 4.42 12.09
CA LEU A 263 -0.68 3.01 11.73
C LEU A 263 -1.69 2.89 10.58
N LEU A 264 -2.86 3.53 10.71
CA LEU A 264 -3.88 3.55 9.67
C LEU A 264 -3.34 4.12 8.36
N MET A 265 -2.56 5.19 8.42
CA MET A 265 -1.98 5.80 7.21
C MET A 265 -1.04 4.83 6.48
N GLU A 266 -0.12 4.17 7.19
CA GLU A 266 0.81 3.22 6.57
C GLU A 266 0.07 1.97 6.04
N MET A 267 -0.93 1.47 6.78
CA MET A 267 -1.79 0.37 6.32
C MET A 267 -2.59 0.75 5.08
N ASN A 268 -3.15 1.96 5.05
CA ASN A 268 -3.88 2.45 3.89
C ASN A 268 -2.95 2.54 2.66
N TYR A 269 -1.71 3.00 2.82
CA TYR A 269 -0.76 3.01 1.72
C TYR A 269 -0.38 1.62 1.20
N MET A 270 -0.42 0.59 2.06
CA MET A 270 -0.16 -0.79 1.66
C MET A 270 -1.35 -1.41 0.92
N LEU A 271 -2.57 -1.19 1.42
CA LEU A 271 -3.78 -1.88 0.96
C LEU A 271 -4.57 -1.15 -0.12
N ALA A 272 -4.42 0.17 -0.24
CA ALA A 272 -5.26 0.99 -1.14
C ALA A 272 -4.56 1.48 -2.41
N TYR A 273 -3.30 1.10 -2.66
CA TYR A 273 -2.46 1.65 -3.73
C TYR A 273 -1.92 0.59 -4.71
N GLY A 274 -2.58 -0.58 -4.79
CA GLY A 274 -2.25 -1.63 -5.77
C GLY A 274 -1.08 -2.54 -5.39
N SER A 275 -0.89 -2.79 -4.09
CA SER A 275 0.11 -3.74 -3.59
C SER A 275 -0.32 -4.44 -2.29
N ALA A 276 -1.63 -4.59 -2.10
CA ALA A 276 -2.24 -5.12 -0.89
C ALA A 276 -1.86 -6.58 -0.63
N GLU A 277 -1.94 -7.44 -1.65
CA GLU A 277 -1.66 -8.88 -1.53
C GLU A 277 -0.18 -9.10 -1.17
N ALA A 278 0.73 -8.47 -1.91
CA ALA A 278 2.16 -8.50 -1.62
C ALA A 278 2.50 -7.93 -0.23
N SER A 279 1.77 -6.88 0.20
CA SER A 279 1.95 -6.27 1.51
C SER A 279 1.52 -7.21 2.63
N ILE A 280 0.36 -7.87 2.53
CA ILE A 280 -0.11 -8.86 3.51
C ILE A 280 0.87 -10.03 3.62
N ARG A 281 1.41 -10.52 2.50
CA ARG A 281 2.45 -11.58 2.52
C ARG A 281 3.71 -11.13 3.25
N LEU A 282 4.18 -9.90 3.03
CA LEU A 282 5.36 -9.40 3.71
C LEU A 282 5.11 -9.13 5.20
N LEU A 283 3.95 -8.58 5.56
CA LEU A 283 3.53 -8.43 6.96
C LEU A 283 3.50 -9.80 7.65
N TRP A 284 2.96 -10.82 7.00
CA TRP A 284 2.96 -12.20 7.50
C TRP A 284 4.38 -12.72 7.66
N LYS A 285 5.21 -12.63 6.62
CA LYS A 285 6.60 -13.13 6.63
C LYS A 285 7.44 -12.58 7.79
N PHE A 286 7.22 -11.33 8.18
CA PHE A 286 8.01 -10.63 9.20
C PHE A 286 7.34 -10.57 10.59
N GLY A 287 6.17 -11.18 10.79
CA GLY A 287 5.51 -11.18 12.10
C GLY A 287 4.74 -9.90 12.43
N LEU A 288 4.54 -9.02 11.44
CA LEU A 288 3.82 -7.76 11.63
C LEU A 288 2.31 -7.91 11.45
N LEU A 289 1.87 -8.91 10.68
CA LEU A 289 0.44 -9.18 10.49
C LEU A 289 -0.21 -9.56 11.82
N ASP A 290 0.52 -10.28 12.68
CA ASP A 290 0.04 -10.66 14.01
C ASP A 290 -0.27 -9.49 14.93
N ILE A 291 0.41 -8.37 14.70
CA ILE A 291 0.25 -7.15 15.48
C ILE A 291 -0.85 -6.29 14.87
N LEU A 292 -0.82 -6.10 13.55
CA LEU A 292 -1.67 -5.13 12.87
C LEU A 292 -3.05 -5.70 12.52
N LEU A 293 -3.13 -6.95 12.10
CA LEU A 293 -4.36 -7.61 11.67
C LEU A 293 -4.46 -8.99 12.34
N PRO A 294 -4.58 -9.04 13.69
CA PRO A 294 -4.47 -10.27 14.46
C PRO A 294 -5.48 -11.34 14.04
N ILE A 295 -6.72 -10.96 13.72
CA ILE A 295 -7.76 -11.88 13.22
C ILE A 295 -7.34 -12.56 11.90
N GLN A 296 -6.78 -11.80 10.96
CA GLN A 296 -6.31 -12.34 9.68
C GLN A 296 -5.03 -13.17 9.84
N ALA A 297 -4.16 -12.81 10.80
CA ALA A 297 -3.02 -13.64 11.16
C ALA A 297 -3.47 -14.99 11.74
N ALA A 298 -4.47 -14.97 12.61
CA ALA A 298 -5.11 -16.16 13.18
C ALA A 298 -5.67 -17.09 12.10
N TYR A 299 -6.35 -16.55 11.10
CA TYR A 299 -6.78 -17.30 9.92
C TYR A 299 -5.61 -18.01 9.21
N PHE A 300 -4.49 -17.33 8.98
CA PHE A 300 -3.30 -17.97 8.39
C PHE A 300 -2.74 -19.10 9.27
N VAL A 301 -2.70 -18.92 10.59
CA VAL A 301 -2.25 -19.98 11.51
C VAL A 301 -3.20 -21.19 11.45
N HIS A 302 -4.51 -20.96 11.51
CA HIS A 302 -5.52 -22.02 11.56
C HIS A 302 -5.47 -22.92 10.32
N HIS A 303 -5.29 -22.33 9.13
CA HIS A 303 -5.17 -23.09 7.87
C HIS A 303 -3.74 -23.56 7.55
N GLY A 304 -2.82 -23.52 8.53
CA GLY A 304 -1.45 -24.00 8.36
C GLY A 304 -0.63 -23.21 7.33
N PHE A 305 -0.97 -21.95 7.08
CA PHE A 305 -0.31 -21.09 6.10
C PHE A 305 1.03 -20.58 6.63
N ARG A 306 2.13 -21.20 6.21
CA ARG A 306 3.47 -20.89 6.74
C ARG A 306 3.93 -19.47 6.34
N ARG A 307 4.85 -18.89 7.12
CA ARG A 307 5.39 -17.51 6.93
C ARG A 307 6.02 -17.25 5.55
N ARG A 308 6.46 -18.30 4.85
CA ARG A 308 7.08 -18.24 3.52
C ARG A 308 6.25 -18.97 2.46
N ASP A 309 4.99 -19.25 2.76
CA ASP A 309 4.10 -19.97 1.86
C ASP A 309 3.82 -19.14 0.59
N LYS A 310 3.82 -19.84 -0.55
CA LYS A 310 3.55 -19.29 -1.88
C LYS A 310 2.13 -19.59 -2.35
N ARG A 311 1.38 -20.45 -1.64
CA ARG A 311 -0.03 -20.74 -1.93
C ARG A 311 -0.87 -19.47 -1.86
N SER A 312 -2.02 -19.49 -2.53
CA SER A 312 -3.06 -18.47 -2.37
C SER A 312 -4.14 -19.00 -1.43
N ASN A 313 -4.99 -18.08 -0.97
CA ASN A 313 -6.20 -18.34 -0.22
C ASN A 313 -7.24 -17.25 -0.54
N MET A 314 -8.43 -17.30 0.04
CA MET A 314 -9.48 -16.34 -0.30
C MET A 314 -9.06 -14.90 0.02
N LEU A 315 -8.48 -14.65 1.21
CA LEU A 315 -7.98 -13.32 1.61
C LEU A 315 -7.02 -12.73 0.58
N LEU A 316 -5.97 -13.49 0.22
CA LEU A 316 -4.95 -13.04 -0.72
C LEU A 316 -5.53 -12.86 -2.12
N THR A 317 -6.49 -13.67 -2.52
CA THR A 317 -7.15 -13.56 -3.83
C THR A 317 -8.05 -12.31 -3.90
N LEU A 318 -8.82 -12.00 -2.85
CA LEU A 318 -9.58 -10.74 -2.75
C LEU A 318 -8.66 -9.52 -2.92
N PHE A 319 -7.52 -9.50 -2.22
CA PHE A 319 -6.57 -8.40 -2.32
C PHE A 319 -5.80 -8.38 -3.64
N SER A 320 -5.53 -9.54 -4.26
CA SER A 320 -4.96 -9.60 -5.61
C SER A 320 -5.92 -9.02 -6.65
N ASN A 321 -7.21 -9.30 -6.53
CA ASN A 321 -8.24 -8.73 -7.38
C ASN A 321 -8.42 -7.22 -7.14
N LEU A 322 -8.32 -6.75 -5.89
CA LEU A 322 -8.23 -5.32 -5.59
C LEU A 322 -7.02 -4.68 -6.28
N ASP A 323 -5.85 -5.29 -6.19
CA ASP A 323 -4.60 -4.75 -6.75
C ASP A 323 -4.64 -4.59 -8.27
N LYS A 324 -5.34 -5.48 -8.99
CA LYS A 324 -5.55 -5.37 -10.44
C LYS A 324 -6.33 -4.11 -10.86
N LEU A 325 -7.10 -3.52 -9.94
CA LEU A 325 -7.96 -2.36 -10.21
C LEU A 325 -7.31 -1.03 -9.82
N LEU A 326 -6.28 -1.07 -8.98
CA LEU A 326 -5.68 0.10 -8.36
C LEU A 326 -4.27 0.37 -8.88
N ALA A 327 -3.79 1.58 -8.67
CA ALA A 327 -2.42 1.99 -8.96
C ALA A 327 -1.99 3.10 -7.98
N PRO A 328 -0.69 3.44 -7.90
CA PRO A 328 -0.22 4.49 -7.00
C PRO A 328 -0.87 5.87 -7.21
N ASP A 329 -1.22 6.20 -8.46
CA ASP A 329 -1.93 7.42 -8.87
C ASP A 329 -3.47 7.25 -8.86
N ARG A 330 -3.96 6.05 -8.55
CA ARG A 330 -5.37 5.65 -8.61
C ARG A 330 -5.75 4.81 -7.38
N PRO A 331 -5.68 5.39 -6.18
CA PRO A 331 -5.96 4.65 -4.95
C PRO A 331 -7.45 4.47 -4.71
N CYS A 332 -7.80 3.59 -3.76
CA CYS A 332 -9.15 3.54 -3.20
C CYS A 332 -9.24 4.18 -1.80
N HIS A 333 -10.45 4.51 -1.38
CA HIS A 333 -10.71 4.90 0.00
C HIS A 333 -10.56 3.69 0.95
N SER A 334 -10.17 3.95 2.21
CA SER A 334 -9.88 2.90 3.18
C SER A 334 -11.07 2.01 3.54
N SER A 335 -12.29 2.54 3.40
CA SER A 335 -13.53 1.80 3.67
C SER A 335 -13.67 0.57 2.78
N LEU A 336 -13.10 0.57 1.58
CA LEU A 336 -13.18 -0.58 0.67
C LEU A 336 -12.42 -1.78 1.22
N TRP A 337 -11.14 -1.61 1.57
CA TRP A 337 -10.35 -2.73 2.08
C TRP A 337 -10.79 -3.17 3.48
N VAL A 338 -11.29 -2.26 4.33
CA VAL A 338 -11.89 -2.64 5.62
C VAL A 338 -13.15 -3.48 5.39
N GLY A 339 -14.00 -3.10 4.42
CA GLY A 339 -15.18 -3.89 4.05
C GLY A 339 -14.83 -5.27 3.51
N ILE A 340 -13.74 -5.40 2.75
CA ILE A 340 -13.22 -6.70 2.28
C ILE A 340 -12.78 -7.57 3.46
N LEU A 341 -12.06 -7.01 4.43
CA LEU A 341 -11.66 -7.77 5.62
C LEU A 341 -12.86 -8.23 6.46
N ALA A 342 -13.89 -7.39 6.60
CA ALA A 342 -15.12 -7.74 7.31
C ALA A 342 -15.89 -8.86 6.60
N LEU A 343 -16.02 -8.80 5.26
CA LEU A 343 -16.59 -9.88 4.47
C LEU A 343 -15.80 -11.18 4.66
N HIS A 344 -14.48 -11.11 4.53
CA HIS A 344 -13.62 -12.29 4.68
C HIS A 344 -13.79 -12.92 6.07
N LYS A 345 -13.74 -12.13 7.15
CA LYS A 345 -13.96 -12.64 8.51
C LYS A 345 -15.33 -13.33 8.64
N ALA A 346 -16.40 -12.70 8.15
CA ALA A 346 -17.74 -13.27 8.23
C ALA A 346 -17.85 -14.63 7.51
N LEU A 347 -17.17 -14.78 6.38
CA LEU A 347 -17.15 -16.06 5.64
C LEU A 347 -16.23 -17.10 6.28
N CYS A 348 -15.16 -16.68 6.97
CA CYS A 348 -14.35 -17.61 7.77
C CYS A 348 -15.12 -18.15 8.97
N ASP A 349 -15.89 -17.29 9.67
CA ASP A 349 -16.67 -17.71 10.83
C ASP A 349 -17.86 -18.59 10.42
N GLN A 350 -18.48 -18.28 9.27
CA GLN A 350 -19.62 -18.99 8.72
C GLN A 350 -19.49 -19.11 7.20
N PRO A 351 -18.94 -20.22 6.70
CA PRO A 351 -18.86 -20.49 5.26
C PRO A 351 -20.24 -20.42 4.60
N ARG A 352 -20.30 -19.91 3.37
CA ARG A 352 -21.56 -19.71 2.64
C ARG A 352 -21.52 -20.28 1.24
N ASP A 353 -22.71 -20.54 0.70
CA ASP A 353 -22.87 -20.86 -0.72
C ASP A 353 -22.33 -19.71 -1.59
N PRO A 354 -21.50 -19.98 -2.61
CA PRO A 354 -20.95 -18.95 -3.50
C PRO A 354 -22.02 -18.10 -4.19
N LEU A 355 -23.21 -18.64 -4.49
CA LEU A 355 -24.33 -17.90 -5.07
C LEU A 355 -24.95 -16.93 -4.04
N VAL A 356 -24.99 -17.28 -2.76
CA VAL A 356 -25.43 -16.38 -1.68
C VAL A 356 -24.44 -15.21 -1.55
N VAL A 357 -23.14 -15.49 -1.58
CA VAL A 357 -22.11 -14.44 -1.54
C VAL A 357 -22.19 -13.54 -2.79
N ALA A 358 -22.44 -14.14 -3.96
CA ALA A 358 -22.65 -13.40 -5.21
C ALA A 358 -23.87 -12.48 -5.13
N ALA A 359 -25.02 -13.00 -4.67
CA ALA A 359 -26.24 -12.22 -4.50
C ALA A 359 -26.06 -11.10 -3.49
N PHE A 360 -25.40 -11.36 -2.36
CA PHE A 360 -25.04 -10.32 -1.39
C PHE A 360 -24.23 -9.20 -2.05
N SER A 361 -23.20 -9.55 -2.81
CA SER A 361 -22.36 -8.57 -3.51
C SER A 361 -23.15 -7.76 -4.56
N LEU A 362 -24.10 -8.39 -5.27
CA LEU A 362 -24.98 -7.74 -6.25
C LEU A 362 -26.00 -6.83 -5.57
N ALA A 363 -26.57 -7.25 -4.44
CA ALA A 363 -27.47 -6.41 -3.65
C ALA A 363 -26.75 -5.16 -3.15
N VAL A 364 -25.50 -5.30 -2.70
CA VAL A 364 -24.63 -4.17 -2.35
C VAL A 364 -24.39 -3.27 -3.56
N HIS A 365 -24.12 -3.82 -4.75
CA HIS A 365 -23.91 -3.04 -5.97
C HIS A 365 -25.15 -2.25 -6.42
N ASN A 366 -26.32 -2.88 -6.36
CA ASN A 366 -27.58 -2.32 -6.84
C ASN A 366 -28.31 -1.46 -5.80
N GLY A 367 -27.71 -1.28 -4.61
CA GLY A 367 -28.27 -0.42 -3.56
C GLY A 367 -29.45 -1.03 -2.83
N GLY A 368 -29.46 -2.35 -2.66
CA GLY A 368 -30.43 -3.06 -1.82
C GLY A 368 -31.56 -3.76 -2.57
N ASP A 369 -31.56 -3.78 -3.91
CA ASP A 369 -32.52 -4.59 -4.68
C ASP A 369 -32.17 -6.08 -4.59
N LEU A 370 -32.66 -6.70 -3.52
CA LEU A 370 -32.39 -8.11 -3.21
C LEU A 370 -33.07 -9.05 -4.21
N LEU A 371 -34.26 -8.71 -4.68
CA LEU A 371 -34.99 -9.53 -5.66
C LEU A 371 -34.23 -9.60 -6.99
N GLU A 372 -33.77 -8.46 -7.50
CA GLU A 372 -32.93 -8.42 -8.71
C GLU A 372 -31.62 -9.19 -8.48
N ALA A 373 -30.96 -8.97 -7.34
CA ALA A 373 -29.70 -9.62 -7.01
C ALA A 373 -29.81 -11.16 -6.95
N VAL A 374 -30.83 -11.70 -6.27
CA VAL A 374 -31.08 -13.15 -6.20
C VAL A 374 -31.40 -13.71 -7.59
N ASN A 375 -32.22 -13.01 -8.38
CA ASN A 375 -32.56 -13.43 -9.74
C ASN A 375 -31.34 -13.49 -10.67
N ILE A 376 -30.43 -12.52 -10.56
CA ILE A 376 -29.17 -12.53 -11.32
C ILE A 376 -28.27 -13.65 -10.83
N ALA A 377 -28.11 -13.82 -9.51
CA ALA A 377 -27.24 -14.84 -8.93
C ALA A 377 -27.64 -16.25 -9.37
N ARG A 378 -28.94 -16.58 -9.39
CA ARG A 378 -29.44 -17.87 -9.88
C ARG A 378 -29.14 -18.18 -11.35
N ARG A 379 -28.93 -17.15 -12.16
CA ARG A 379 -28.59 -17.30 -13.58
C ARG A 379 -27.10 -17.53 -13.82
N ILE A 380 -26.27 -17.41 -12.79
CA ILE A 380 -24.83 -17.67 -12.89
C ILE A 380 -24.63 -19.17 -13.10
N ARG A 381 -24.08 -19.51 -14.27
CA ARG A 381 -23.68 -20.88 -14.63
C ARG A 381 -22.17 -21.08 -14.60
N ARG A 382 -21.42 -20.05 -14.23
CA ARG A 382 -19.95 -20.11 -14.20
C ARG A 382 -19.49 -21.00 -13.05
N PRO A 383 -18.42 -21.79 -13.25
CA PRO A 383 -17.81 -22.54 -12.16
C PRO A 383 -17.25 -21.56 -11.12
N HIS A 384 -17.48 -21.87 -9.85
CA HIS A 384 -16.92 -21.12 -8.74
C HIS A 384 -15.56 -21.70 -8.33
N GLU A 385 -14.77 -20.93 -7.61
CA GLU A 385 -13.51 -21.38 -7.04
C GLU A 385 -13.75 -22.35 -5.88
N VAL A 386 -13.37 -23.61 -6.05
CA VAL A 386 -13.67 -24.70 -5.09
C VAL A 386 -12.58 -24.84 -4.02
N SER A 387 -11.43 -24.17 -4.20
CA SER A 387 -10.28 -24.30 -3.29
C SER A 387 -10.41 -23.52 -1.98
N PHE A 388 -11.45 -22.70 -1.81
CA PHE A 388 -11.64 -21.83 -0.64
C PHE A 388 -12.48 -22.52 0.45
N HIS A 389 -11.98 -22.52 1.67
CA HIS A 389 -12.65 -23.12 2.84
C HIS A 389 -13.87 -22.31 3.31
N GLU A 390 -13.92 -21.05 2.91
CA GLU A 390 -14.97 -20.07 3.20
C GLU A 390 -16.22 -20.27 2.34
N LEU A 391 -16.15 -21.14 1.33
CA LEU A 391 -17.24 -21.44 0.41
C LEU A 391 -17.76 -22.87 0.63
N LEU A 392 -19.08 -22.99 0.71
CA LEU A 392 -19.77 -24.28 0.75
C LEU A 392 -20.00 -24.82 -0.68
N GLU A 393 -20.28 -26.11 -0.78
CA GLU A 393 -20.83 -26.66 -2.01
C GLU A 393 -22.18 -26.00 -2.34
N PRO A 394 -22.44 -25.63 -3.61
CA PRO A 394 -23.68 -24.98 -3.99
C PRO A 394 -24.92 -25.82 -3.66
N GLN A 395 -25.90 -25.22 -3.00
CA GLN A 395 -27.15 -25.84 -2.59
C GLN A 395 -28.33 -25.33 -3.43
N SER A 396 -29.31 -26.20 -3.66
CA SER A 396 -30.58 -25.81 -4.30
C SER A 396 -31.53 -25.18 -3.28
N LEU A 397 -31.34 -23.90 -2.99
CA LEU A 397 -32.17 -23.15 -2.03
C LEU A 397 -33.43 -22.56 -2.71
N ASP A 398 -34.56 -22.62 -2.01
CA ASP A 398 -35.79 -21.94 -2.42
C ASP A 398 -35.65 -20.40 -2.33
N SER A 399 -36.65 -19.67 -2.82
CA SER A 399 -36.59 -18.20 -2.88
C SER A 399 -36.54 -17.50 -1.53
N GLN A 400 -37.25 -18.03 -0.54
CA GLN A 400 -37.30 -17.41 0.77
C GLN A 400 -36.00 -17.70 1.52
N THR A 401 -35.60 -18.97 1.59
CA THR A 401 -34.36 -19.38 2.27
C THR A 401 -33.13 -18.70 1.68
N PHE A 402 -33.04 -18.58 0.35
CA PHE A 402 -31.93 -17.87 -0.30
C PHE A 402 -31.86 -16.39 0.13
N THR A 403 -33.01 -15.74 0.20
CA THR A 403 -33.12 -14.33 0.63
C THR A 403 -32.72 -14.17 2.09
N ASP A 404 -33.17 -15.09 2.94
CA ASP A 404 -32.84 -15.11 4.37
C ASP A 404 -31.35 -15.36 4.60
N GLU A 405 -30.72 -16.24 3.81
CA GLU A 405 -29.28 -16.48 3.82
C GLU A 405 -28.46 -15.23 3.45
N VAL A 406 -28.90 -14.45 2.44
CA VAL A 406 -28.25 -13.17 2.09
C VAL A 406 -28.37 -12.15 3.22
N MET A 407 -29.53 -12.09 3.88
CA MET A 407 -29.76 -11.20 5.02
C MET A 407 -28.97 -11.63 6.27
N ASN A 408 -28.81 -12.94 6.45
CA ASN A 408 -27.95 -13.51 7.48
C ASN A 408 -26.49 -13.12 7.23
N LEU A 409 -25.99 -13.29 6.00
CA LEU A 409 -24.64 -12.86 5.62
C LEU A 409 -24.42 -11.36 5.86
N HIS A 410 -25.38 -10.50 5.51
CA HIS A 410 -25.31 -9.07 5.87
C HIS A 410 -25.09 -8.85 7.37
N THR A 411 -25.83 -9.60 8.19
CA THR A 411 -25.74 -9.50 9.66
C THR A 411 -24.37 -10.00 10.15
N SER A 412 -23.87 -11.12 9.61
CA SER A 412 -22.53 -11.64 9.91
C SER A 412 -21.42 -10.67 9.52
N VAL A 413 -21.52 -10.00 8.36
CA VAL A 413 -20.55 -8.97 7.94
C VAL A 413 -20.54 -7.78 8.91
N LYS A 414 -21.71 -7.32 9.36
CA LYS A 414 -21.82 -6.23 10.34
C LYS A 414 -21.24 -6.64 11.70
N PHE A 415 -21.51 -7.87 12.14
CA PHE A 415 -20.98 -8.41 13.38
C PHE A 415 -19.45 -8.54 13.32
N ALA A 416 -18.92 -9.14 12.25
CA ALA A 416 -17.50 -9.25 11.98
C ALA A 416 -16.79 -7.88 11.98
N LEU A 417 -17.41 -6.86 11.38
CA LEU A 417 -16.88 -5.50 11.44
C LEU A 417 -16.83 -4.96 12.87
N SER A 418 -17.88 -5.18 13.66
CA SER A 418 -17.92 -4.77 15.08
C SER A 418 -16.79 -5.41 15.87
N GLU A 419 -16.64 -6.72 15.75
CA GLU A 419 -15.60 -7.52 16.41
C GLU A 419 -14.18 -7.07 16.05
N MET A 420 -13.93 -6.76 14.77
CA MET A 420 -12.63 -6.26 14.31
C MET A 420 -12.29 -4.85 14.82
N THR A 421 -13.29 -4.11 15.32
CA THR A 421 -13.15 -2.73 15.78
C THR A 421 -13.37 -2.56 17.28
N ASP A 422 -13.57 -3.65 18.01
CA ASP A 422 -13.73 -3.67 19.46
C ASP A 422 -12.45 -4.24 20.12
N GLU A 423 -11.79 -3.40 20.90
CA GLU A 423 -10.52 -3.74 21.58
C GLU A 423 -10.70 -4.87 22.61
N SER A 424 -11.83 -4.89 23.32
CA SER A 424 -12.14 -5.94 24.29
C SER A 424 -12.39 -7.28 23.60
N PHE A 425 -13.13 -7.26 22.49
CA PHE A 425 -13.35 -8.46 21.70
C PHE A 425 -12.05 -9.02 21.12
N VAL A 426 -11.23 -8.19 20.46
CA VAL A 426 -9.96 -8.64 19.87
C VAL A 426 -9.05 -9.23 20.95
N SER A 427 -8.96 -8.57 22.12
CA SER A 427 -8.19 -9.08 23.26
C SER A 427 -8.67 -10.46 23.72
N GLN A 428 -9.97 -10.64 23.91
CA GLN A 428 -10.57 -11.92 24.30
C GLN A 428 -10.38 -13.01 23.24
N ALA A 429 -10.58 -12.68 21.96
CA ALA A 429 -10.40 -13.60 20.85
C ALA A 429 -8.95 -14.08 20.76
N MET A 430 -7.97 -13.18 20.92
CA MET A 430 -6.55 -13.55 20.92
C MET A 430 -6.16 -14.37 22.16
N ALA A 431 -6.75 -14.09 23.32
CA ALA A 431 -6.49 -14.84 24.55
C ALA A 431 -7.10 -16.25 24.54
N GLY A 432 -8.31 -16.40 24.01
CA GLY A 432 -9.08 -17.65 24.08
C GLY A 432 -8.97 -18.53 22.84
N TRP A 433 -9.20 -17.96 21.65
CA TRP A 433 -9.37 -18.74 20.42
C TRP A 433 -8.08 -18.93 19.63
N TYR A 434 -7.07 -18.11 19.89
CA TYR A 434 -5.79 -18.18 19.20
C TYR A 434 -4.60 -18.19 20.16
N PRO A 435 -4.47 -19.20 21.05
CA PRO A 435 -3.39 -19.27 22.04
C PRO A 435 -1.98 -19.36 21.42
N GLN A 436 -1.90 -19.67 20.12
CA GLN A 436 -0.66 -19.73 19.33
C GLN A 436 -0.37 -18.42 18.58
N ALA A 437 -1.32 -17.48 18.52
CA ALA A 437 -1.14 -16.18 17.88
C ALA A 437 -0.65 -15.15 18.90
N PRO A 438 0.19 -14.17 18.49
CA PRO A 438 0.64 -13.11 19.38
C PRO A 438 -0.52 -12.32 19.97
N PHE A 439 -0.47 -12.08 21.29
CA PHE A 439 -1.42 -11.22 22.01
C PHE A 439 -1.25 -9.77 21.55
N SER A 440 -1.98 -9.36 20.51
CA SER A 440 -2.20 -7.95 20.20
C SER A 440 -3.69 -7.68 20.24
N ASP A 441 -4.08 -6.73 21.07
CA ASP A 441 -5.39 -6.12 21.19
C ASP A 441 -5.51 -4.86 20.30
N LEU A 442 -4.57 -4.66 19.38
CA LEU A 442 -4.47 -3.43 18.61
C LEU A 442 -5.67 -3.26 17.67
N VAL A 443 -6.51 -2.28 18.01
CA VAL A 443 -7.53 -1.74 17.10
C VAL A 443 -7.17 -0.32 16.71
N PHE A 444 -6.95 -0.09 15.42
CA PHE A 444 -6.61 1.23 14.86
C PHE A 444 -7.66 1.80 13.89
N ILE A 445 -8.75 1.08 13.63
CA ILE A 445 -9.85 1.56 12.78
C ILE A 445 -10.69 2.56 13.59
N PRO A 446 -10.77 3.84 13.18
CA PRO A 446 -11.54 4.83 13.91
C PRO A 446 -13.05 4.65 13.67
N LEU A 447 -13.87 5.09 14.64
CA LEU A 447 -15.33 5.04 14.56
C LEU A 447 -15.89 5.66 13.28
N ALA A 448 -15.34 6.78 12.81
CA ALA A 448 -15.76 7.42 11.57
C ALA A 448 -15.55 6.51 10.34
N LEU A 449 -14.49 5.71 10.31
CA LEU A 449 -14.24 4.75 9.25
C LEU A 449 -15.17 3.54 9.39
N TYR A 450 -15.36 3.02 10.61
CA TYR A 450 -16.35 1.98 10.91
C TYR A 450 -17.74 2.35 10.37
N LEU A 451 -18.25 3.54 10.70
CA LEU A 451 -19.56 4.01 10.26
C LEU A 451 -19.65 4.14 8.73
N ARG A 452 -18.55 4.56 8.06
CA ARG A 452 -18.50 4.59 6.59
C ARG A 452 -18.59 3.19 5.99
N VAL A 453 -17.97 2.19 6.61
CA VAL A 453 -18.03 0.81 6.15
C VAL A 453 -19.42 0.23 6.36
N CYS A 454 -20.08 0.49 7.50
CA CYS A 454 -21.47 0.09 7.72
C CYS A 454 -22.40 0.57 6.59
N ARG A 455 -22.28 1.84 6.16
CA ARG A 455 -23.06 2.40 5.05
C ARG A 455 -22.87 1.68 3.72
N ILE A 456 -21.76 0.98 3.50
CA ILE A 456 -21.58 0.16 2.29
C ILE A 456 -22.65 -0.94 2.26
N PHE A 457 -22.91 -1.57 3.39
CA PHE A 457 -23.73 -2.77 3.51
C PHE A 457 -25.18 -2.51 3.96
N GLU A 458 -25.47 -1.37 4.60
CA GLU A 458 -26.80 -1.02 5.13
C GLU A 458 -27.94 -1.14 4.11
N CYS A 459 -27.67 -0.89 2.83
CA CYS A 459 -28.66 -1.02 1.75
C CYS A 459 -29.28 -2.42 1.65
N VAL A 460 -28.56 -3.47 2.04
CA VAL A 460 -29.07 -4.85 1.96
C VAL A 460 -30.26 -5.05 2.91
N ARG A 461 -30.25 -4.40 4.09
CA ARG A 461 -31.37 -4.46 5.04
C ARG A 461 -32.45 -3.39 4.78
N GLY A 462 -32.04 -2.20 4.36
CA GLY A 462 -32.95 -1.05 4.19
C GLY A 462 -33.91 -1.15 3.01
N GLY A 463 -33.74 -2.15 2.13
CA GLY A 463 -34.42 -2.22 0.84
C GLY A 463 -33.82 -1.25 -0.18
N ALA A 464 -34.30 -1.32 -1.42
CA ALA A 464 -33.78 -0.51 -2.52
C ALA A 464 -33.79 0.99 -2.18
N GLU A 465 -32.61 1.60 -2.11
CA GLU A 465 -32.45 3.01 -1.81
C GLU A 465 -33.15 3.87 -2.87
N LYS A 466 -34.14 4.67 -2.47
CA LYS A 466 -34.91 5.52 -3.41
C LYS A 466 -33.98 6.46 -4.18
N GLY A 467 -33.99 6.34 -5.51
CA GLY A 467 -33.17 7.16 -6.41
C GLY A 467 -31.72 6.70 -6.56
N PHE A 468 -31.32 5.59 -5.93
CA PHE A 468 -30.00 5.01 -6.15
C PHE A 468 -29.93 4.38 -7.55
N VAL A 469 -29.03 4.92 -8.38
CA VAL A 469 -28.75 4.36 -9.70
C VAL A 469 -27.41 3.65 -9.64
N SER A 470 -27.43 2.32 -9.79
CA SER A 470 -26.21 1.52 -9.84
C SER A 470 -25.29 2.02 -10.96
N LYS A 471 -23.98 1.83 -10.76
CA LYS A 471 -23.03 2.24 -11.79
C LYS A 471 -23.11 1.29 -12.98
N GLN A 472 -23.48 1.83 -14.14
CA GLN A 472 -23.45 1.10 -15.40
C GLN A 472 -22.11 1.32 -16.12
N GLY A 473 -21.53 0.23 -16.63
CA GLY A 473 -20.28 0.24 -17.39
C GLY A 473 -19.03 -0.17 -16.60
N ARG A 474 -17.92 -0.37 -17.30
CA ARG A 474 -16.66 -0.94 -16.74
C ARG A 474 -15.66 0.12 -16.27
N LYS A 475 -15.88 1.40 -16.57
CA LYS A 475 -14.92 2.47 -16.32
C LYS A 475 -14.98 2.91 -14.85
N ILE A 476 -13.86 2.80 -14.14
CA ILE A 476 -13.74 3.22 -12.73
C ILE A 476 -13.58 4.75 -12.67
N ASP A 477 -14.33 5.37 -11.76
CA ASP A 477 -14.15 6.78 -11.40
C ASP A 477 -13.24 6.86 -10.18
N TYR A 478 -11.95 7.04 -10.43
CA TYR A 478 -10.93 6.99 -9.37
C TYR A 478 -11.00 8.19 -8.42
N ASP A 479 -11.50 9.34 -8.86
CA ASP A 479 -11.69 10.50 -7.99
C ASP A 479 -12.78 10.20 -6.96
N SER A 480 -13.91 9.65 -7.43
CA SER A 480 -15.00 9.18 -6.57
C SER A 480 -14.58 8.02 -5.66
N LEU A 481 -13.76 7.08 -6.17
CA LEU A 481 -13.27 5.95 -5.39
C LEU A 481 -12.32 6.37 -4.27
N ALA A 482 -11.42 7.33 -4.54
CA ALA A 482 -10.44 7.83 -3.58
C ALA A 482 -11.09 8.58 -2.40
N ILE A 483 -12.18 9.32 -2.65
CA ILE A 483 -12.93 10.01 -1.57
C ILE A 483 -13.92 9.10 -0.83
N GLY A 484 -14.17 7.90 -1.36
CA GLY A 484 -15.05 6.90 -0.75
C GLY A 484 -16.53 7.10 -1.06
N SER A 485 -16.84 7.56 -2.27
CA SER A 485 -18.24 7.64 -2.76
C SER A 485 -18.88 6.26 -2.69
N LEU A 486 -20.04 6.16 -2.03
CA LEU A 486 -20.73 4.88 -1.82
C LEU A 486 -21.02 4.13 -3.12
N ARG A 487 -21.45 4.85 -4.16
CA ARG A 487 -21.75 4.26 -5.48
C ARG A 487 -20.54 3.56 -6.07
N GLU A 488 -19.38 4.20 -6.01
CA GLU A 488 -18.14 3.66 -6.60
C GLU A 488 -17.57 2.54 -5.72
N VAL A 489 -17.54 2.75 -4.40
CA VAL A 489 -17.05 1.74 -3.45
C VAL A 489 -17.88 0.45 -3.53
N ARG A 490 -19.22 0.54 -3.53
CA ARG A 490 -20.11 -0.63 -3.68
C ARG A 490 -19.89 -1.36 -5.00
N HIS A 491 -19.73 -0.62 -6.11
CA HIS A 491 -19.45 -1.21 -7.42
C HIS A 491 -18.11 -1.96 -7.46
N ILE A 492 -17.04 -1.35 -6.96
CA ILE A 492 -15.71 -1.98 -6.94
C ILE A 492 -15.67 -3.16 -5.96
N PHE A 493 -16.31 -3.02 -4.79
CA PHE A 493 -16.45 -4.13 -3.83
C PHE A 493 -17.11 -5.35 -4.48
N ALA A 494 -18.28 -5.16 -5.11
CA ALA A 494 -19.00 -6.24 -5.75
C ALA A 494 -18.19 -6.91 -6.86
N ARG A 495 -17.48 -6.11 -7.66
CA ARG A 495 -16.60 -6.63 -8.71
C ARG A 495 -15.46 -7.49 -8.15
N ILE A 496 -14.81 -7.05 -7.08
CA ILE A 496 -13.72 -7.82 -6.43
C ILE A 496 -14.24 -9.14 -5.90
N VAL A 497 -15.37 -9.13 -5.19
CA VAL A 497 -15.99 -10.35 -4.67
C VAL A 497 -16.35 -11.30 -5.80
N PHE A 498 -16.99 -10.79 -6.85
CA PHE A 498 -17.38 -11.60 -8.01
C PHE A 498 -16.18 -12.21 -8.75
N ASP A 499 -15.13 -11.41 -8.99
CA ASP A 499 -13.90 -11.87 -9.65
C ASP A 499 -13.11 -12.89 -8.78
N THR A 500 -13.32 -12.88 -7.45
CA THR A 500 -12.79 -13.90 -6.53
C THR A 500 -13.60 -15.19 -6.56
N LEU A 501 -14.93 -15.11 -6.61
CA LEU A 501 -15.81 -16.28 -6.62
C LEU A 501 -15.80 -17.00 -7.97
N PHE A 502 -15.82 -16.25 -9.07
CA PHE A 502 -15.96 -16.76 -10.44
C PHE A 502 -14.85 -16.23 -11.36
N PRO A 503 -13.59 -16.65 -11.15
CA PRO A 503 -12.46 -16.14 -11.92
C PRO A 503 -12.59 -16.51 -13.40
N LEU A 504 -12.20 -15.57 -14.28
CA LEU A 504 -12.35 -15.68 -15.74
C LEU A 504 -11.56 -16.83 -16.38
N HIS A 505 -10.63 -17.45 -15.66
CA HIS A 505 -9.72 -18.48 -16.16
C HIS A 505 -10.17 -19.91 -15.84
N ILE A 506 -11.27 -20.10 -15.11
CA ILE A 506 -11.88 -21.44 -14.98
C ILE A 506 -12.77 -21.67 -16.21
N THR A 507 -12.12 -21.75 -17.37
CA THR A 507 -12.67 -22.46 -18.53
C THR A 507 -11.89 -23.75 -18.59
N SER A 508 -12.52 -24.83 -18.13
CA SER A 508 -12.11 -26.22 -18.33
C SER A 508 -11.74 -26.49 -19.77
#